data_AF-A0A1V6CBA9-F1
#
_entry.id   AF-A0A1V6CBA9-F1
#
_cell.length_a   1.000
_cell.length_b   1.000
_cell.length_c   1.000
_cell.angle_alpha   90.00
_cell.angle_beta   90.00
_cell.angle_gamma   90.00
#
_symmetry.space_group_name_H-M   'P 1'
#
loop_
_entity.id
_entity.type
_entity.pdbx_description
1 polymer ?
#
loop_
_entity_poly.entity_id
_entity_poly.type
_entity_poly.pdbx_seq_one_letter_code
_entity_poly.pdbx_strand_id
1 'polypeptide(L)'
;MREVLVLCMVLFCALMIPAQSDAQEMRSINPISTPARLHVGGEVVQQPAPLNAGGVRSNVENFFNKWNNGDVTNMLSDNYYDKTRLGDAMQTNIPRDSKLKIVSIGSVQTLEQRIVTDPDGSRRKVTLGSVNVNSQVEYNDPNKGFVRVPGMNEIVFEMSEKIR
;
A
#
# COMPACT_ATOMS: atom_id res chain seq x y z
N MET A 1 -73.38 -14.35 -2.67
CA MET A 1 -72.35 -14.59 -3.72
C MET A 1 -71.40 -13.41 -3.90
N ARG A 2 -71.86 -12.16 -3.96
CA ARG A 2 -71.02 -10.97 -4.12
C ARG A 2 -69.96 -10.80 -3.02
N GLU A 3 -70.30 -11.05 -1.76
CA GLU A 3 -69.33 -10.90 -0.65
C GLU A 3 -68.24 -11.97 -0.62
N VAL A 4 -68.57 -13.21 -1.02
CA VAL A 4 -67.60 -14.30 -1.17
C VAL A 4 -66.60 -13.99 -2.28
N LEU A 5 -67.08 -13.37 -3.37
CA LEU A 5 -66.25 -12.99 -4.50
C LEU A 5 -65.28 -11.84 -4.16
N VAL A 6 -65.73 -10.88 -3.35
CA VAL A 6 -64.86 -9.81 -2.82
C VAL A 6 -63.81 -10.37 -1.85
N LEU A 7 -64.20 -11.30 -0.98
CA LEU A 7 -63.26 -11.94 -0.06
C LEU A 7 -62.17 -12.73 -0.81
N CYS A 8 -62.55 -13.49 -1.84
CA CYS A 8 -61.60 -14.22 -2.69
C CYS A 8 -60.67 -13.28 -3.47
N MET A 9 -61.17 -12.13 -3.93
CA MET A 9 -60.35 -11.15 -4.67
C MET A 9 -59.31 -10.48 -3.76
N VAL A 10 -59.68 -10.16 -2.51
CA VAL A 10 -58.74 -9.60 -1.52
C VAL A 10 -57.68 -10.64 -1.12
N LEU A 11 -58.07 -11.90 -0.93
CA LEU A 11 -57.14 -12.98 -0.62
C LEU A 11 -56.14 -13.23 -1.75
N PHE A 12 -56.58 -13.12 -3.01
CA PHE A 12 -55.74 -13.29 -4.18
C PHE A 12 -54.72 -12.14 -4.35
N CYS A 13 -55.13 -10.89 -4.04
CA CYS A 13 -54.22 -9.74 -4.05
C CYS A 13 -53.14 -9.83 -2.95
N ALA A 14 -53.46 -10.40 -1.79
CA ALA A 14 -52.47 -10.55 -0.70
C ALA A 14 -51.38 -11.59 -1.01
N LEU A 15 -51.66 -12.57 -1.88
CA LEU A 15 -50.71 -13.61 -2.28
C LEU A 15 -49.76 -13.18 -3.42
N MET A 16 -50.00 -12.02 -4.04
CA MET A 16 -49.20 -11.48 -5.15
C MET A 16 -48.11 -10.50 -4.71
N ILE A 17 -47.81 -10.39 -3.41
CA ILE A 17 -46.71 -9.56 -2.93
C ILE A 17 -45.39 -10.29 -3.22
N PRO A 18 -44.54 -9.79 -4.13
CA PRO A 18 -43.25 -10.42 -4.38
C PRO A 18 -42.40 -10.29 -3.12
N ALA A 19 -41.96 -11.43 -2.60
CA ALA A 19 -40.91 -11.45 -1.59
C ALA A 19 -39.66 -10.83 -2.23
N GLN A 20 -39.27 -9.64 -1.78
CA GLN A 20 -38.01 -9.03 -2.12
C GLN A 20 -36.90 -9.90 -1.54
N SER A 21 -36.46 -10.88 -2.32
CA SER A 21 -35.27 -11.65 -2.04
C SER A 21 -34.08 -10.73 -2.28
N ASP A 22 -33.59 -10.09 -1.23
CA ASP A 22 -32.28 -9.44 -1.23
C ASP A 22 -31.24 -10.53 -1.55
N ALA A 23 -30.90 -10.63 -2.84
CA ALA A 23 -29.80 -11.43 -3.31
C ALA A 23 -28.55 -10.88 -2.61
N GLN A 24 -28.06 -11.63 -1.63
CA GLN A 24 -26.82 -11.30 -0.92
C GLN A 24 -25.73 -11.08 -1.98
N GLU A 25 -25.30 -9.84 -2.09
CA GLU A 25 -24.23 -9.42 -2.99
C GLU A 25 -23.03 -10.34 -2.73
N MET A 26 -22.63 -11.10 -3.75
CA MET A 26 -21.46 -11.95 -3.64
C MET A 26 -20.29 -11.01 -3.36
N ARG A 27 -19.69 -11.12 -2.17
CA ARG A 27 -18.55 -10.27 -1.77
C ARG A 27 -17.53 -10.31 -2.91
N SER A 28 -17.11 -9.13 -3.37
CA SER A 28 -16.05 -9.04 -4.36
C SER A 28 -14.85 -9.83 -3.87
N ILE A 29 -14.35 -10.73 -4.70
CA ILE A 29 -13.10 -11.43 -4.42
C ILE A 29 -12.01 -10.36 -4.51
N ASN A 30 -11.57 -9.85 -3.36
CA ASN A 30 -10.39 -9.01 -3.29
C ASN A 30 -9.18 -9.93 -3.49
N PRO A 31 -8.47 -9.86 -4.63
CA PRO A 31 -7.29 -10.67 -4.83
C PRO A 31 -6.27 -10.36 -3.73
N ILE A 32 -5.70 -11.41 -3.13
CA ILE A 32 -4.62 -11.26 -2.17
C ILE A 32 -3.37 -10.88 -2.97
N SER A 33 -2.84 -9.68 -2.73
CA SER A 33 -1.59 -9.22 -3.35
C SER A 33 -0.50 -10.27 -3.16
N THR A 34 0.11 -10.70 -4.26
CA THR A 34 1.26 -11.60 -4.21
C THR A 34 2.34 -10.98 -3.32
N PRO A 35 2.92 -11.72 -2.35
CA PRO A 35 3.93 -11.16 -1.47
C PRO A 35 5.09 -10.63 -2.29
N ALA A 36 5.59 -9.45 -1.93
CA ALA A 36 6.76 -8.86 -2.56
C ALA A 36 7.95 -9.84 -2.49
N ARG A 37 8.69 -9.96 -3.59
CA ARG A 37 9.85 -10.85 -3.72
C ARG A 37 11.01 -10.09 -4.32
N LEU A 38 12.22 -10.51 -3.98
CA LEU A 38 13.40 -10.01 -4.66
C LEU A 38 13.40 -10.50 -6.11
N HIS A 39 13.48 -9.55 -7.04
CA HIS A 39 13.58 -9.83 -8.48
C HIS A 39 15.03 -10.05 -8.94
N VAL A 40 16.00 -9.95 -8.02
CA VAL A 40 17.41 -10.23 -8.31
C VAL A 40 17.70 -11.73 -8.26
N GLY A 41 18.62 -12.21 -9.10
CA GLY A 41 19.19 -13.55 -8.98
C GLY A 41 20.00 -13.75 -7.70
N GLY A 42 20.74 -14.85 -7.61
CA GLY A 42 21.66 -15.11 -6.49
C GLY A 42 21.14 -16.12 -5.46
N GLU A 43 21.98 -16.40 -4.49
CA GLU A 43 21.76 -17.43 -3.48
C GLU A 43 20.83 -16.92 -2.39
N VAL A 44 19.73 -17.64 -2.14
CA VAL A 44 18.79 -17.31 -1.06
C VAL A 44 19.46 -17.62 0.28
N VAL A 45 19.46 -16.62 1.18
CA VAL A 45 19.95 -16.77 2.54
C VAL A 45 18.87 -17.49 3.36
N GLN A 46 19.12 -18.75 3.74
CA GLN A 46 18.12 -19.56 4.46
C GLN A 46 17.76 -18.99 5.84
N GLN A 47 18.70 -18.29 6.49
CA GLN A 47 18.47 -17.63 7.76
C GLN A 47 18.78 -16.13 7.63
N PRO A 48 17.78 -15.30 7.28
CA PRO A 48 17.99 -13.88 7.08
C PRO A 48 18.47 -13.18 8.36
N ALA A 49 19.49 -12.35 8.22
CA ALA A 49 19.96 -11.49 9.30
C ALA A 49 18.99 -10.31 9.52
N PRO A 50 18.81 -9.85 10.76
CA PRO A 50 18.06 -8.63 11.06
C PRO A 50 18.62 -7.41 10.32
N LEU A 51 17.73 -6.55 9.86
CA LEU A 51 18.09 -5.25 9.27
C LEU A 51 18.63 -4.30 10.34
N ASN A 52 19.57 -3.44 9.94
CA ASN A 52 20.04 -2.35 10.80
C ASN A 52 18.94 -1.28 10.91
N ALA A 53 18.31 -1.17 12.09
CA ALA A 53 17.21 -0.25 12.32
C ALA A 53 17.58 1.23 12.09
N GLY A 54 18.82 1.64 12.42
CA GLY A 54 19.30 3.00 12.19
C GLY A 54 19.45 3.34 10.70
N GLY A 55 19.98 2.39 9.92
CA GLY A 55 20.08 2.50 8.46
C GLY A 55 18.72 2.57 7.79
N VAL A 56 17.79 1.69 8.19
CA VAL A 56 16.41 1.72 7.68
C VAL A 56 15.73 3.05 8.01
N ARG A 57 15.87 3.53 9.25
CA ARG A 57 15.33 4.83 9.67
C ARG A 57 15.85 5.99 8.80
N SER A 58 17.17 6.06 8.59
CA SER A 58 17.77 7.11 7.78
C SER A 58 17.26 7.07 6.33
N ASN A 59 17.09 5.86 5.76
CA ASN A 59 16.55 5.69 4.42
C ASN A 59 15.07 6.12 4.33
N VAL A 60 14.25 5.80 5.34
CA VAL A 60 12.85 6.24 5.43
C VAL A 60 12.78 7.77 5.54
N GLU A 61 13.58 8.39 6.39
CA GLU A 61 13.65 9.85 6.52
C GLU A 61 14.04 10.51 5.19
N ASN A 62 15.04 9.94 4.48
CA ASN A 62 15.43 10.40 3.15
C ASN A 62 14.30 10.23 2.11
N PHE A 63 13.54 9.13 2.15
CA PHE A 63 12.39 8.92 1.28
C PHE A 63 11.31 9.98 1.50
N PHE A 64 10.94 10.28 2.75
CA PHE A 64 9.96 11.33 3.06
C PHE A 64 10.44 12.71 2.63
N ASN A 65 11.74 13.00 2.78
CA ASN A 65 12.33 14.23 2.29
C ASN A 65 12.23 14.34 0.76
N LYS A 66 12.55 13.27 0.03
CA LYS A 66 12.42 13.23 -1.44
C LYS A 66 10.97 13.33 -1.91
N TRP A 67 10.05 12.66 -1.22
CA TRP A 67 8.60 12.80 -1.46
C TRP A 67 8.15 14.26 -1.37
N ASN A 68 8.52 14.95 -0.30
CA ASN A 68 8.15 16.36 -0.07
C ASN A 68 8.79 17.34 -1.06
N ASN A 69 9.81 16.92 -1.81
CA ASN A 69 10.46 17.71 -2.85
C ASN A 69 10.06 17.28 -4.27
N GLY A 70 9.15 16.29 -4.42
CA GLY A 70 8.69 15.81 -5.73
C GLY A 70 9.69 14.93 -6.50
N ASP A 71 10.73 14.41 -5.85
CA ASP A 71 11.83 13.63 -6.46
C ASP A 71 11.89 12.18 -5.93
N VAL A 72 10.73 11.52 -5.87
CA VAL A 72 10.64 10.15 -5.35
C VAL A 72 10.71 9.07 -6.43
N THR A 73 10.46 9.43 -7.69
CA THR A 73 10.39 8.48 -8.82
C THR A 73 11.70 7.70 -9.02
N ASN A 74 12.83 8.34 -8.73
CA ASN A 74 14.17 7.74 -8.77
C ASN A 74 14.43 6.73 -7.64
N MET A 75 13.61 6.72 -6.58
CA MET A 75 13.70 5.75 -5.48
C MET A 75 12.85 4.50 -5.72
N LEU A 76 11.98 4.52 -6.73
CA LEU A 76 11.11 3.39 -7.04
C LEU A 76 11.92 2.30 -7.75
N SER A 77 11.76 1.05 -7.32
CA SER A 77 12.36 -0.10 -8.02
C SER A 77 11.93 -0.15 -9.48
N ASP A 78 12.76 -0.63 -10.39
CA ASP A 78 12.41 -0.72 -11.82
C ASP A 78 11.13 -1.50 -12.11
N ASN A 79 10.78 -2.41 -11.21
CA ASN A 79 9.57 -3.22 -11.25
C ASN A 79 8.36 -2.57 -10.55
N TYR A 80 8.48 -1.32 -10.08
CA TYR A 80 7.39 -0.63 -9.41
C TYR A 80 6.20 -0.47 -10.36
N TYR A 81 5.02 -0.86 -9.87
CA TYR A 81 3.79 -0.82 -10.65
C TYR A 81 3.45 0.62 -11.05
N ASP A 82 3.49 0.90 -12.35
CA ASP A 82 3.07 2.15 -12.96
C ASP A 82 3.71 3.41 -12.34
N LYS A 83 5.06 3.46 -12.39
CA LYS A 83 5.86 4.62 -11.95
C LYS A 83 5.36 5.95 -12.54
N THR A 84 4.96 5.93 -13.82
CA THR A 84 4.48 7.10 -14.54
C THR A 84 3.22 7.64 -13.88
N ARG A 85 2.23 6.79 -13.61
CA ARG A 85 0.99 7.21 -12.93
C ARG A 85 1.23 7.77 -11.54
N LEU A 86 2.18 7.22 -10.77
CA LEU A 86 2.54 7.79 -9.47
C LEU A 86 3.15 9.18 -9.64
N GLY A 87 4.08 9.34 -10.58
CA GLY A 87 4.69 10.64 -10.89
C GLY A 87 3.67 11.68 -11.31
N ASP A 88 2.74 11.32 -12.20
CA ASP A 88 1.66 12.20 -12.64
C ASP A 88 0.74 12.57 -11.47
N ALA A 89 0.31 11.60 -10.66
CA ALA A 89 -0.54 11.84 -9.50
C ALA A 89 0.12 12.77 -8.46
N MET A 90 1.44 12.66 -8.27
CA MET A 90 2.18 13.57 -7.40
C MET A 90 2.19 15.02 -7.92
N GLN A 91 2.14 15.22 -9.23
CA GLN A 91 2.12 16.56 -9.83
C GLN A 91 0.71 17.16 -9.92
N THR A 92 -0.32 16.32 -10.12
CA THR A 92 -1.69 16.81 -10.42
C THR A 92 -2.64 16.74 -9.24
N ASN A 93 -2.51 15.73 -8.37
CA ASN A 93 -3.55 15.41 -7.36
C ASN A 93 -3.14 15.80 -5.93
N ILE A 94 -1.84 16.02 -5.69
CA ILE A 94 -1.33 16.40 -4.37
C ILE A 94 -1.26 17.94 -4.27
N PRO A 95 -1.84 18.57 -3.24
CA PRO A 95 -1.69 20.00 -3.01
C PRO A 95 -0.21 20.41 -2.96
N ARG A 96 0.15 21.55 -3.57
CA ARG A 96 1.56 21.98 -3.69
C ARG A 96 2.25 22.23 -2.35
N ASP A 97 1.49 22.57 -1.32
CA ASP A 97 1.99 22.82 0.03
C ASP A 97 1.87 21.58 0.94
N SER A 98 1.45 20.44 0.38
CA SER A 98 1.33 19.18 1.11
C SER A 98 2.69 18.66 1.53
N LYS A 99 2.81 18.32 2.82
CA LYS A 99 3.99 17.72 3.43
C LYS A 99 3.62 16.44 4.12
N LEU A 100 4.39 15.39 3.84
CA LEU A 100 4.36 14.14 4.56
C LEU A 100 5.35 14.21 5.72
N LYS A 101 4.88 13.99 6.95
CA LYS A 101 5.69 13.93 8.17
C LYS A 101 5.70 12.53 8.75
N ILE A 102 6.85 12.14 9.28
CA ILE A 102 7.00 10.92 10.09
C ILE A 102 6.58 11.26 11.52
N VAL A 103 5.59 10.56 12.04
CA VAL A 103 5.17 10.63 13.45
C VAL A 103 5.97 9.63 14.26
N SER A 104 6.05 8.39 13.79
CA SER A 104 6.90 7.36 14.39
C SER A 104 7.22 6.25 13.39
N ILE A 105 8.30 5.52 13.65
CA ILE A 105 8.71 4.34 12.89
C ILE A 105 8.50 3.14 13.80
N GLY A 106 7.75 2.17 13.32
CA GLY A 106 7.38 0.94 14.02
C GLY A 106 8.31 -0.23 13.69
N SER A 107 7.72 -1.41 13.58
CA SER A 107 8.45 -2.64 13.35
C SER A 107 9.17 -2.63 11.99
N VAL A 108 10.42 -3.09 12.01
CA VAL A 108 11.25 -3.37 10.83
C VAL A 108 11.37 -4.88 10.70
N GLN A 109 11.13 -5.41 9.51
CA GLN A 109 11.16 -6.85 9.25
C GLN A 109 11.99 -7.15 8.02
N THR A 110 12.79 -8.22 8.10
CA THR A 110 13.48 -8.80 6.94
C THR A 110 12.54 -9.81 6.29
N LEU A 111 12.14 -9.58 5.05
CA LEU A 111 11.24 -10.47 4.30
C LEU A 111 12.01 -11.52 3.50
N GLU A 112 13.08 -11.09 2.81
CA GLU A 112 13.92 -11.97 1.98
C GLU A 112 15.35 -11.43 1.93
N GLN A 113 16.33 -12.32 1.89
CA GLN A 113 17.73 -11.95 1.66
C GLN A 113 18.37 -12.85 0.60
N ARG A 114 19.12 -12.24 -0.30
CA ARG A 114 19.92 -12.93 -1.32
C ARG A 114 21.34 -12.42 -1.34
N ILE A 115 22.28 -13.32 -1.64
CA ILE A 115 23.65 -12.95 -1.98
C ILE A 115 23.78 -12.97 -3.50
N VAL A 116 24.06 -11.80 -4.06
CA VAL A 116 24.28 -11.60 -5.49
C VAL A 116 25.78 -11.47 -5.72
N THR A 117 26.28 -12.25 -6.68
CA THR A 117 27.63 -12.10 -7.20
C THR A 117 27.54 -11.29 -8.49
N ASP A 118 28.13 -10.10 -8.49
CA ASP A 118 28.15 -9.21 -9.64
C ASP A 118 29.19 -9.72 -10.68
N PRO A 119 29.12 -9.27 -11.95
CA PRO A 119 30.03 -9.74 -13.01
C PRO A 119 31.52 -9.49 -12.75
N ASP A 120 31.84 -8.52 -11.89
CA ASP A 120 33.20 -8.20 -11.46
C ASP A 120 33.72 -9.13 -10.33
N GLY A 121 32.92 -10.13 -9.94
CA GLY A 121 33.22 -11.06 -8.85
C GLY A 121 32.94 -10.51 -7.46
N SER A 122 32.53 -9.24 -7.34
CA SER A 122 32.12 -8.68 -6.05
C SER A 122 30.81 -9.29 -5.57
N ARG A 123 30.65 -9.40 -4.26
CA ARG A 123 29.44 -9.97 -3.64
C ARG A 123 28.70 -8.89 -2.87
N ARG A 124 27.39 -8.86 -3.05
CA ARG A 124 26.50 -7.96 -2.31
C ARG A 124 25.32 -8.73 -1.75
N LYS A 125 24.89 -8.33 -0.56
CA LYS A 125 23.69 -8.81 0.09
C LYS A 125 22.55 -7.88 -0.29
N VAL A 126 21.52 -8.43 -0.92
CA VAL A 126 20.29 -7.72 -1.24
C VAL A 126 19.23 -8.17 -0.26
N THR A 127 18.63 -7.22 0.44
CA THR A 127 17.59 -7.47 1.43
C THR A 127 16.30 -6.82 0.99
N LEU A 128 15.22 -7.59 0.93
CA LEU A 128 13.86 -7.08 0.91
C LEU A 128 13.39 -6.92 2.36
N GLY A 129 13.09 -5.68 2.72
CA GLY A 129 12.61 -5.31 4.05
C GLY A 129 11.22 -4.71 3.99
N SER A 130 10.55 -4.72 5.14
CA SER A 130 9.33 -3.96 5.38
C SER A 130 9.48 -3.12 6.65
N VAL A 131 8.93 -1.91 6.64
CA VAL A 131 8.85 -1.05 7.82
C VAL A 131 7.48 -0.39 7.91
N ASN A 132 6.89 -0.44 9.11
CA ASN A 132 5.68 0.30 9.42
C ASN A 132 6.02 1.74 9.82
N VAL A 133 5.36 2.71 9.20
CA VAL A 133 5.56 4.13 9.46
C VAL A 133 4.23 4.79 9.77
N ASN A 134 4.13 5.32 10.99
CA ASN A 134 3.08 6.28 11.32
C ASN A 134 3.46 7.62 10.69
N SER A 135 2.59 8.13 9.85
CA SER A 135 2.80 9.35 9.09
C SER A 135 1.61 10.29 9.19
N GLN A 136 1.84 11.54 8.84
CA GLN A 136 0.81 12.56 8.78
C GLN A 136 1.01 13.40 7.54
N VAL A 137 -0.04 13.55 6.73
CA VAL A 137 -0.09 14.54 5.66
C VAL A 137 -0.56 15.86 6.24
N GLU A 138 0.14 16.95 5.94
CA GLU A 138 -0.17 18.32 6.35
C GLU A 138 -0.28 19.22 5.13
N TYR A 139 -1.37 19.97 4.98
CA TYR A 139 -1.56 20.92 3.88
C TYR A 139 -2.58 22.00 4.28
N ASN A 140 -2.65 23.11 3.54
CA ASN A 140 -3.68 24.13 3.73
C ASN A 140 -4.82 23.92 2.74
N ASP A 141 -6.02 23.69 3.26
CA ASP A 141 -7.26 23.67 2.49
C ASP A 141 -7.85 25.09 2.44
N PRO A 142 -8.18 25.64 1.26
CA PRO A 142 -8.73 26.99 1.14
C PRO A 142 -10.02 27.24 1.94
N ASN A 143 -10.80 26.19 2.22
CA ASN A 143 -12.07 26.27 2.91
C ASN A 143 -11.96 25.85 4.39
N LYS A 144 -11.08 24.90 4.70
CA LYS A 144 -10.95 24.30 6.05
C LYS A 144 -9.74 24.80 6.84
N GLY A 145 -8.85 25.59 6.22
CA GLY A 145 -7.60 26.02 6.83
C GLY A 145 -6.57 24.88 6.87
N PHE A 146 -5.71 24.89 7.89
CA PHE A 146 -4.65 23.89 8.00
C PHE A 146 -5.21 22.50 8.38
N VAL A 147 -4.98 21.51 7.52
CA VAL A 147 -5.47 20.13 7.67
C VAL A 147 -4.32 19.18 8.02
N ARG A 148 -4.61 18.23 8.91
CA ARG A 148 -3.73 17.11 9.27
C ARG A 148 -4.47 15.79 9.06
N VAL A 149 -3.90 14.90 8.26
CA VAL A 149 -4.46 13.57 8.00
C VAL A 149 -3.46 12.51 8.45
N PRO A 150 -3.71 11.81 9.57
CA PRO A 150 -2.84 10.73 10.02
C PRO A 150 -3.04 9.46 9.20
N GLY A 151 -2.00 8.64 9.09
CA GLY A 151 -2.06 7.33 8.42
C GLY A 151 -0.91 6.42 8.83
N MET A 152 -1.21 5.13 8.94
CA MET A 152 -0.21 4.07 9.09
C MET A 152 0.09 3.49 7.70
N ASN A 153 1.35 3.49 7.30
CA ASN A 153 1.80 2.98 6.01
C ASN A 153 2.86 1.90 6.21
N GLU A 154 2.75 0.82 5.45
CA GLU A 154 3.83 -0.16 5.30
C GLU A 154 4.68 0.22 4.09
N ILE A 155 5.99 0.34 4.29
CA ILE A 155 6.94 0.60 3.20
C ILE A 155 7.77 -0.67 3.01
N VAL A 156 7.61 -1.28 1.84
CA VAL A 156 8.47 -2.38 1.39
C VAL A 156 9.62 -1.79 0.58
N PHE A 157 10.84 -2.19 0.90
CA PHE A 157 12.05 -1.63 0.30
C PHE A 157 13.09 -2.70 -0.02
N GLU A 158 13.91 -2.41 -1.03
CA GLU A 158 15.10 -3.18 -1.34
C GLU A 158 16.35 -2.42 -0.87
N MET A 159 17.25 -3.11 -0.19
CA MET A 159 18.52 -2.56 0.28
C MET A 159 19.67 -3.44 -0.18
N SER A 160 20.69 -2.83 -0.78
CA SER A 160 21.88 -3.53 -1.27
C SER A 160 23.12 -3.10 -0.51
N GLU A 161 23.82 -4.05 0.10
CA GLU A 161 25.01 -3.83 0.90
C GLU A 161 26.17 -4.68 0.36
N LYS A 162 27.37 -4.10 0.19
CA LYS A 162 28.55 -4.91 -0.17
C LYS A 162 28.92 -5.84 0.99
N ILE A 163 29.18 -7.10 0.67
CA ILE A 163 29.73 -8.06 1.63
C ILE A 163 31.24 -7.81 1.65
N ARG A 164 31.77 -7.45 2.83
CA ARG A 164 33.22 -7.33 3.05
C ARG A 164 33.86 -8.69 3.25
#